data_AF-C5L663-F1
#
_entry.id   AF-C5L663-F1
#
_cell.length_a   1.000
_cell.length_b   1.000
_cell.length_c   1.000
_cell.angle_alpha   90.00
_cell.angle_beta   90.00
_cell.angle_gamma   90.00
#
_symmetry.space_group_name_H-M   'P 1'
#
loop_
_entity.id
_entity.type
_entity.pdbx_description
1 polymer ?
#
loop_
_entity_poly.entity_id
_entity_poly.type
_entity_poly.pdbx_seq_one_letter_code
_entity_poly.pdbx_strand_id
1 'polypeptide(L)'
;MGGLLSHPVTAVHLQRRANDKFQCGVATLQGWRISHEDAHCIDLDWGSTHEEGFFAVLDGHTGDDAAEFGSKELPKQLDESAGDPEDRTVQGVQAGFLATDQALRETHSEAGAVVVASIVGLRGSLL
;
A
#
# COMPACT_ATOMS: atom_id res chain seq x y z
N MET A 1 -23.30 0.00 -10.27
CA MET A 1 -22.85 1.39 -10.49
C MET A 1 -23.23 2.20 -9.27
N GLY A 2 -22.25 2.62 -8.47
CA GLY A 2 -22.46 3.35 -7.23
C GLY A 2 -22.98 4.77 -7.51
N GLY A 3 -24.00 5.20 -6.76
CA GLY A 3 -24.52 6.56 -6.85
C GLY A 3 -23.50 7.59 -6.36
N LEU A 4 -23.77 8.86 -6.63
CA LEU A 4 -23.03 9.99 -6.06
C LEU A 4 -23.80 10.56 -4.86
N LEU A 5 -23.07 11.16 -3.93
CA LEU A 5 -23.64 11.97 -2.86
C LEU A 5 -24.26 13.28 -3.42
N SER A 6 -25.15 13.90 -2.64
CA SER A 6 -25.71 15.21 -3.00
C SER A 6 -24.70 16.35 -2.89
N HIS A 7 -23.68 16.19 -2.05
CA HIS A 7 -22.55 17.11 -1.84
C HIS A 7 -21.30 16.27 -1.53
N PRO A 8 -20.08 16.76 -1.83
CA PRO A 8 -18.88 16.00 -1.57
C PRO A 8 -18.57 15.98 -0.08
N VAL A 9 -18.03 14.86 0.41
CA VAL A 9 -17.32 14.83 1.69
C VAL A 9 -15.99 15.55 1.48
N THR A 10 -15.85 16.71 2.13
CA THR A 10 -14.66 17.57 2.04
C THR A 10 -13.66 17.36 3.19
N ALA A 11 -13.98 16.46 4.13
CA ALA A 11 -13.06 16.09 5.19
C ALA A 11 -11.82 15.41 4.57
N VAL A 12 -10.64 15.93 4.91
CA VAL A 12 -9.35 15.36 4.51
C VAL A 12 -8.76 14.64 5.71
N HIS A 13 -8.43 13.36 5.55
CA HIS A 13 -7.61 12.66 6.51
C HIS A 13 -6.14 12.88 6.18
N LEU A 14 -5.38 13.42 7.13
CA LEU A 14 -3.95 13.69 6.97
C LEU A 14 -3.16 12.78 7.92
N GLN A 15 -2.18 12.07 7.38
CA GLN A 15 -1.20 11.34 8.16
C GLN A 15 0.20 11.80 7.77
N ARG A 16 1.05 11.97 8.78
CA ARG A 16 2.47 12.31 8.61
C ARG A 16 3.28 11.28 9.39
N ARG A 17 4.37 10.80 8.80
CA ARG A 17 5.35 9.96 9.47
C ARG A 17 6.75 10.45 9.15
N ALA A 18 7.66 10.26 10.10
CA ALA A 18 9.07 10.57 9.92
C ALA A 18 9.92 9.66 10.81
N ASN A 19 11.12 9.32 10.33
CA ASN A 19 12.24 8.78 11.10
C ASN A 19 13.53 9.52 10.65
N ASP A 20 14.70 9.02 11.05
CA ASP A 20 15.99 9.66 10.70
C ASP A 20 16.29 9.63 9.19
N LYS A 21 15.57 8.79 8.42
CA LYS A 21 15.85 8.48 7.01
C LYS A 21 14.82 9.09 6.06
N PHE A 22 13.55 9.08 6.46
CA PHE A 22 12.41 9.47 5.63
C PHE A 22 11.48 10.42 6.37
N GLN A 23 10.86 11.32 5.61
CA GLN A 23 9.71 12.11 6.03
C GLN A 23 8.68 12.09 4.93
N CYS A 24 7.44 11.71 5.27
CA CYS A 24 6.35 11.62 4.32
C CYS A 24 5.03 12.11 4.91
N GLY A 25 4.12 12.49 4.02
CA GLY A 25 2.73 12.79 4.36
C GLY A 25 1.79 12.22 3.31
N VAL A 26 0.61 11.82 3.74
CA VAL A 26 -0.49 11.34 2.89
C VAL A 26 -1.77 12.08 3.26
N ALA A 27 -2.58 12.34 2.24
CA ALA A 27 -3.88 12.98 2.36
C ALA A 27 -4.89 12.12 1.60
N THR A 28 -5.99 11.74 2.25
CA THR A 28 -7.10 11.03 1.61
C THR A 28 -8.40 11.78 1.78
N LEU A 29 -9.29 11.67 0.80
CA LEU A 29 -10.57 12.37 0.75
C LEU A 29 -11.56 11.57 -0.10
N GLN A 30 -12.74 11.30 0.45
CA GLN A 30 -13.79 10.52 -0.21
C GLN A 30 -14.45 11.27 -1.39
N GLY A 31 -14.66 12.57 -1.25
CA GLY A 31 -15.29 13.38 -2.29
C GLY A 31 -16.74 12.99 -2.55
N TRP A 32 -17.10 12.75 -3.81
CA TRP A 32 -18.49 12.55 -4.24
C TRP A 32 -18.99 11.10 -4.15
N ARG A 33 -18.11 10.14 -3.89
CA ARG A 33 -18.47 8.73 -3.80
C ARG A 33 -19.25 8.46 -2.51
N ILE A 34 -20.15 7.47 -2.53
CA ILE A 34 -20.93 7.07 -1.34
C ILE A 34 -20.04 6.37 -0.30
N SER A 35 -19.10 5.55 -0.76
CA SER A 35 -18.07 4.87 0.05
C SER A 35 -16.68 5.43 -0.27
N HIS A 36 -15.75 5.24 0.66
CA HIS A 36 -14.33 5.53 0.48
C HIS A 36 -13.59 4.20 0.43
N GLU A 37 -13.19 3.79 -0.77
CA GLU A 37 -12.59 2.47 -1.05
C GLU A 37 -11.06 2.53 -1.16
N ASP A 38 -10.47 3.73 -1.01
CA ASP A 38 -9.03 3.94 -1.06
C ASP A 38 -8.36 3.54 0.26
N ALA A 39 -7.16 2.98 0.16
CA ALA A 39 -6.26 2.73 1.29
C ALA A 39 -4.82 3.14 0.94
N HIS A 40 -3.97 3.22 1.96
CA HIS A 40 -2.55 3.52 1.79
C HIS A 40 -1.69 2.78 2.81
N CYS A 41 -0.44 2.54 2.45
CA CYS A 41 0.57 1.97 3.35
C CYS A 41 1.79 2.89 3.42
N ILE A 42 2.28 3.11 4.64
CA ILE A 42 3.52 3.83 4.92
C ILE A 42 4.26 3.04 5.98
N ASP A 43 5.37 2.43 5.58
CA ASP A 43 6.34 1.78 6.47
C ASP A 43 7.71 2.43 6.22
N LEU A 44 8.31 3.02 7.26
CA LEU A 44 9.57 3.79 7.12
C LEU A 44 10.82 2.96 7.48
N ASP A 45 10.60 1.76 8.02
CA ASP A 45 11.64 0.83 8.50
C ASP A 45 11.35 -0.56 7.90
N TRP A 46 11.01 -0.58 6.61
CA TRP A 46 10.63 -1.77 5.86
C TRP A 46 11.86 -2.60 5.45
N GLY A 47 11.64 -3.89 5.19
CA GLY A 47 12.67 -4.82 4.78
C GLY A 47 13.44 -5.43 5.96
N SER A 48 14.10 -6.56 5.72
CA SER A 48 14.95 -7.28 6.69
C SER A 48 16.04 -6.40 7.34
N THR A 49 16.49 -5.36 6.63
CA THR A 49 17.53 -4.43 7.09
C THR A 49 17.00 -3.20 7.84
N HIS A 50 15.68 -2.93 7.78
CA HIS A 50 15.07 -1.69 8.25
C HIS A 50 15.67 -0.40 7.66
N GLU A 51 16.41 -0.48 6.54
CA GLU A 51 17.07 0.66 5.88
C GLU A 51 16.24 1.24 4.71
N GLU A 52 14.97 0.86 4.62
CA GLU A 52 14.11 1.20 3.49
C GLU A 52 12.73 1.67 3.91
N GLY A 53 12.13 2.46 3.04
CA GLY A 53 10.72 2.84 3.14
C GLY A 53 9.88 2.11 2.10
N PHE A 54 8.72 1.60 2.52
CA PHE A 54 7.67 1.10 1.66
C PHE A 54 6.47 2.06 1.66
N PHE A 55 6.04 2.46 0.48
CA PHE A 55 4.93 3.39 0.28
C PHE A 55 3.98 2.85 -0.77
N ALA A 56 2.69 2.77 -0.46
CA ALA A 56 1.68 2.31 -1.42
C ALA A 56 0.37 3.08 -1.33
N VAL A 57 -0.29 3.23 -2.48
CA VAL A 57 -1.66 3.72 -2.61
C VAL A 57 -2.48 2.62 -3.30
N LEU A 58 -3.65 2.34 -2.74
CA LEU A 58 -4.57 1.32 -3.20
C LEU A 58 -5.93 1.97 -3.51
N ASP A 59 -6.42 1.78 -4.74
CA ASP A 59 -7.73 2.25 -5.20
C ASP A 59 -8.67 1.04 -5.30
N GLY A 60 -9.51 0.87 -4.27
CA GLY A 60 -10.46 -0.22 -4.14
C GLY A 60 -11.66 -0.09 -5.08
N HIS A 61 -12.27 -1.22 -5.44
CA HIS A 61 -13.50 -1.25 -6.22
C HIS A 61 -14.35 -2.48 -5.86
N THR A 62 -15.67 -2.26 -5.81
CA THR A 62 -16.66 -3.28 -5.37
C THR A 62 -16.52 -3.59 -3.87
N GLY A 63 -16.23 -2.56 -3.06
CA GLY A 63 -15.88 -2.69 -1.65
C GLY A 63 -14.46 -2.22 -1.35
N ASP A 64 -14.19 -1.95 -0.08
CA ASP A 64 -12.90 -1.50 0.46
C ASP A 64 -12.03 -2.64 0.98
N ASP A 65 -12.60 -3.81 1.21
CA ASP A 65 -11.93 -5.01 1.75
C ASP A 65 -10.57 -5.30 1.09
N ALA A 66 -10.49 -5.29 -0.24
CA ALA A 66 -9.26 -5.62 -0.97
C ALA A 66 -8.17 -4.55 -0.81
N ALA A 67 -8.55 -3.27 -0.81
CA ALA A 67 -7.61 -2.17 -0.58
C ALA A 67 -7.14 -2.15 0.88
N GLU A 68 -8.05 -2.36 1.84
CA GLU A 68 -7.71 -2.42 3.26
C GLU A 68 -6.80 -3.63 3.56
N PHE A 69 -7.12 -4.81 3.03
CA PHE A 69 -6.30 -6.01 3.14
C PHE A 69 -4.92 -5.80 2.52
N GLY A 70 -4.88 -5.32 1.26
CA GLY A 70 -3.64 -5.08 0.54
C GLY A 70 -2.73 -4.07 1.26
N SER A 71 -3.29 -3.02 1.89
CA SER A 71 -2.51 -2.04 2.64
C SER A 71 -1.74 -2.63 3.83
N LYS A 72 -2.21 -3.77 4.36
CA LYS A 72 -1.63 -4.46 5.53
C LYS A 72 -0.78 -5.66 5.15
N GLU A 73 -1.21 -6.44 4.16
CA GLU A 73 -0.59 -7.72 3.82
C GLU A 73 0.45 -7.63 2.70
N LEU A 74 0.24 -6.77 1.69
CA LEU A 74 1.21 -6.58 0.61
C LEU A 74 2.64 -6.25 1.10
N PRO A 75 2.86 -5.31 2.04
CA PRO A 75 4.22 -5.04 2.53
C PRO A 75 4.86 -6.28 3.19
N LYS A 76 4.08 -7.15 3.84
CA LYS A 76 4.62 -8.37 4.47
C LYS A 76 5.00 -9.41 3.44
N GLN A 77 4.12 -9.64 2.46
CA GLN A 77 4.35 -10.60 1.39
C GLN A 77 5.54 -10.18 0.51
N LEU A 78 5.69 -8.88 0.26
CA LEU A 78 6.86 -8.34 -0.44
C LEU A 78 8.14 -8.42 0.39
N ASP A 79 8.09 -8.33 1.72
CA ASP A 79 9.27 -8.51 2.57
C ASP A 79 9.71 -9.98 2.54
N GLU A 80 8.76 -10.90 2.58
CA GLU A 80 9.05 -12.33 2.45
C GLU A 80 9.59 -12.72 1.06
N SER A 81 9.11 -12.09 -0.02
CA SER A 81 9.44 -12.47 -1.40
C SER A 81 10.53 -11.62 -2.07
N ALA A 82 10.77 -10.41 -1.56
CA ALA A 82 11.64 -9.38 -2.13
C ALA A 82 12.19 -8.41 -1.05
N GLY A 83 12.19 -8.80 0.22
CA GLY A 83 12.70 -7.98 1.32
C GLY A 83 14.20 -7.79 1.28
N ASP A 84 14.94 -8.76 0.74
CA ASP A 84 16.37 -8.63 0.51
C ASP A 84 16.68 -7.90 -0.81
N PRO A 85 17.68 -6.99 -0.85
CA PRO A 85 17.98 -6.21 -2.06
C PRO A 85 18.28 -7.04 -3.31
N GLU A 86 18.84 -8.24 -3.14
CA GLU A 86 19.15 -9.16 -4.23
C GLU A 86 17.89 -9.80 -4.84
N ASP A 87 16.82 -9.94 -4.06
CA ASP A 87 15.56 -10.57 -4.45
C ASP A 87 14.53 -9.58 -5.02
N ARG A 88 14.84 -8.26 -5.02
CA ARG A 88 14.02 -7.19 -5.63
C ARG A 88 14.06 -7.17 -7.16
N THR A 89 14.00 -8.35 -7.74
CA THR A 89 13.81 -8.59 -9.16
C THR A 89 12.34 -8.45 -9.53
N VAL A 90 12.05 -8.37 -10.83
CA VAL A 90 10.65 -8.38 -11.33
C VAL A 90 9.92 -9.63 -10.81
N GLN A 91 10.61 -10.76 -10.73
CA GLN A 91 10.08 -12.04 -10.28
C GLN A 91 9.77 -12.04 -8.77
N GLY A 92 10.66 -11.49 -7.94
CA GLY A 92 10.44 -11.41 -6.49
C GLY A 92 9.26 -10.49 -6.14
N VAL A 93 9.15 -9.35 -6.82
CA VAL A 93 7.98 -8.46 -6.67
C VAL A 93 6.71 -9.15 -7.16
N GLN A 94 6.75 -9.80 -8.34
CA GLN A 94 5.60 -10.54 -8.84
C GLN A 94 5.15 -11.65 -7.88
N ALA A 95 6.08 -12.36 -7.24
CA ALA A 95 5.78 -13.38 -6.25
C ALA A 95 5.03 -12.80 -5.04
N GLY A 96 5.45 -11.64 -4.52
CA GLY A 96 4.78 -11.00 -3.39
C GLY A 96 3.36 -10.52 -3.73
N PHE A 97 3.15 -10.00 -4.94
CA PHE A 97 1.79 -9.66 -5.41
C PHE A 97 0.90 -10.91 -5.55
N LEU A 98 1.42 -12.00 -6.13
CA LEU A 98 0.67 -13.25 -6.26
C LEU A 98 0.36 -13.89 -4.90
N ALA A 99 1.29 -13.83 -3.94
CA ALA A 99 1.06 -14.33 -2.59
C ALA A 99 -0.01 -13.48 -1.86
N THR A 100 0.01 -12.16 -2.05
CA THR A 100 -1.03 -11.26 -1.52
C THR A 100 -2.40 -11.58 -2.11
N ASP A 101 -2.50 -11.79 -3.42
CA ASP A 101 -3.75 -12.16 -4.09
C ASP A 101 -4.28 -13.52 -3.62
N GLN A 102 -3.39 -14.50 -3.46
CA GLN A 102 -3.75 -15.80 -2.89
C GLN A 102 -4.28 -15.67 -1.46
N ALA A 103 -3.64 -14.85 -0.61
CA ALA A 103 -4.09 -14.61 0.75
C ALA A 103 -5.44 -13.87 0.79
N LEU A 104 -5.67 -12.90 -0.11
CA LEU A 104 -6.96 -12.22 -0.24
C LEU A 104 -8.07 -13.20 -0.62
N ARG A 105 -7.79 -14.18 -1.49
CA ARG A 105 -8.77 -15.18 -1.92
C ARG A 105 -9.33 -16.01 -0.76
N GLU A 106 -8.53 -16.27 0.28
CA GLU A 106 -8.97 -17.00 1.48
C GLU A 106 -9.94 -16.19 2.35
N THR A 107 -10.04 -14.87 2.15
CA THR A 107 -11.03 -14.02 2.83
C THR A 107 -12.42 -14.09 2.19
N HIS A 108 -12.55 -14.71 1.01
CA HIS A 108 -13.76 -14.71 0.19
C HIS A 108 -14.29 -13.33 -0.21
N SER A 109 -13.45 -12.29 -0.17
CA SER A 109 -13.82 -10.97 -0.69
C SER A 109 -14.02 -11.02 -2.21
N GLU A 110 -15.04 -10.30 -2.69
CA GLU A 110 -15.28 -10.06 -4.12
C GLU A 110 -14.77 -8.68 -4.57
N ALA A 111 -14.20 -7.90 -3.65
CA ALA A 111 -13.61 -6.61 -3.95
C ALA A 111 -12.27 -6.77 -4.69
N GLY A 112 -11.87 -5.74 -5.42
CA GLY A 112 -10.56 -5.63 -6.03
C GLY A 112 -9.88 -4.32 -5.66
N ALA A 113 -8.58 -4.21 -5.90
CA ALA A 113 -7.85 -2.97 -5.72
C ALA A 113 -6.76 -2.81 -6.79
N VAL A 114 -6.61 -1.59 -7.31
CA VAL A 114 -5.40 -1.21 -8.06
C VAL A 114 -4.35 -0.76 -7.06
N VAL A 115 -3.10 -1.17 -7.25
CA VAL A 115 -2.00 -0.80 -6.35
C VAL A 115 -0.88 -0.12 -7.12
N VAL A 116 -0.40 1.00 -6.58
CA VAL A 116 0.88 1.60 -6.95
C VAL A 116 1.75 1.66 -5.70
N ALA A 117 2.94 1.06 -5.77
CA ALA A 117 3.86 0.96 -4.64
C ALA A 117 5.28 1.35 -5.03
N SER A 118 6.06 1.79 -4.03
CA SER A 118 7.48 2.11 -4.16
C SER A 118 8.23 1.58 -2.94
N ILE A 119 9.35 0.89 -3.20
CA ILE A 119 10.37 0.53 -2.21
C ILE A 119 11.54 1.50 -2.42
N VAL A 120 11.90 2.23 -1.38
CA VAL A 120 12.96 3.24 -1.41
C VAL A 120 14.02 2.87 -0.38
N GLY A 121 15.16 2.36 -0.85
CA GLY A 121 16.31 2.10 0.00
C GLY A 121 17.32 3.25 0.04
N LEU A 122 18.00 3.41 1.16
CA LEU A 122 19.17 4.27 1.25
C LEU A 122 20.37 3.56 0.63
N ARG A 123 20.81 3.97 -0.56
CA ARG A 123 22.14 3.56 -1.05
C ARG A 123 23.18 4.23 -0.15
N GLY A 124 24.02 3.41 0.50
CA GLY A 124 25.11 3.91 1.33
C GLY A 124 25.88 5.00 0.61
N SER A 125 26.01 6.17 1.25
CA SER A 125 26.97 7.16 0.81
C SER A 125 28.35 6.51 0.86
N LEU A 126 29.00 6.36 -0.30
CA LEU A 126 30.44 6.24 -0.37
C LEU A 126 31.01 7.56 0.17
N LEU A 127 31.28 7.60 1.47
CA LEU A 127 32.19 8.56 2.10
C LEU A 127 33.35 7.76 2.70
#